data_AF-A0A6I2SQH8-F1
#
_entry.id   AF-A0A6I2SQH8-F1
#
_cell.length_a   1.000
_cell.length_b   1.000
_cell.length_c   1.000
_cell.angle_alpha   90.00
_cell.angle_beta   90.00
_cell.angle_gamma   90.00
#
_symmetry.space_group_name_H-M   'P 1'
#
loop_
_entity.id
_entity.type
_entity.pdbx_description
1 polymer ?
#
loop_
_entity_poly.entity_id
_entity_poly.type
_entity_poly.pdbx_seq_one_letter_code
_entity_poly.pdbx_strand_id
1 'polypeptide(L)'
;MLRRLLEMRRAPQCDIHGSSARTVNRALVWMVLASISLVIWHVWVYGPSGHAAPYQGEARSFPLLLGAEVWDLLTNKHGILAELREVFPYFIVGVLLAGYLRTYKIAVKLQAMLRKYGVLSVFLASFVGIITPLCACGTLTTAVSLLFAGLPLAPVMALMVTSPLLSPSTYLLTLNDLGPEWTVIRTLSAFSMGIFAGLVTHFLWKRGLLGENLFIEGAVVRGDFHDEDYPDERLRCNCRQKFGNRVAVRTGNTFLVFLAKSAEMVWTVGKYILVGVAIGAIVERYMPAQWIYRFFGKDDPLNIVWVTLGSVPVFLHQISASSILYHIKSSLDGTLDGGVGLAFMIGGPVTAMPTMVLFWSVFKKRVFFLYLFVCLTGTLLIAYGFRAALFVPGVDTGNDLLRGVRSLSGGVSAVIKKQSSTVRIVMDPTRQNAIATCTNDLEGQGGVVFDGCRERFLERSAGLYDNRAYVGNIARWLEENNSSAVGRQILVYTLHDDLPYLGKGVLDRLAREGYSVSVLTRRTAPQLSEPMLDRTGQLWVFCGGAGPESRLTAAELERVSQFVAGGKGLLVVAGQSPGGTDDLSGANSLATRFGVEFAGVADQGSELPVSVASNLFNRSAELLGRLLKLVHKA
;
A
#
# COMPACT_ATOMS: atom_id res chain seq x y z
N MET A 1 44.09 -18.55 -17.44
CA MET A 1 43.48 -17.24 -17.13
C MET A 1 42.47 -17.32 -15.98
N LEU A 2 41.51 -18.26 -16.00
CA LEU A 2 40.58 -18.52 -14.88
C LEU A 2 41.28 -18.92 -13.56
N ARG A 3 42.36 -19.71 -13.62
CA ARG A 3 43.14 -20.16 -12.46
C ARG A 3 43.85 -19.00 -11.71
N ARG A 4 44.43 -18.05 -12.45
CA ARG A 4 45.06 -16.84 -11.88
C ARG A 4 44.05 -15.85 -11.24
N LEU A 5 42.77 -15.95 -11.57
CA LEU A 5 41.71 -15.16 -10.92
C LEU A 5 41.26 -15.75 -9.58
N LEU A 6 41.50 -17.05 -9.35
CA LEU A 6 41.13 -17.76 -8.12
C LEU A 6 42.25 -17.78 -7.06
N GLU A 7 43.50 -17.50 -7.45
CA GLU A 7 44.69 -17.62 -6.59
C GLU A 7 45.14 -16.31 -5.92
N MET A 8 44.38 -15.22 -5.99
CA MET A 8 44.72 -14.01 -5.22
C MET A 8 44.49 -14.26 -3.72
N ARG A 9 45.57 -14.65 -3.02
CA ARG A 9 45.65 -14.69 -1.56
C ARG A 9 45.10 -13.38 -1.00
N ARG A 10 44.09 -13.47 -0.12
CA ARG A 10 43.70 -12.36 0.75
C ARG A 10 44.94 -11.95 1.54
N ALA A 11 45.32 -10.68 1.47
CA ALA A 11 46.37 -10.13 2.33
C ALA A 11 46.04 -10.43 3.81
N PRO A 12 47.06 -10.67 4.66
CA PRO A 12 46.84 -10.90 6.09
C PRO A 12 46.10 -9.69 6.69
N GLN A 13 45.00 -10.00 7.38
CA GLN A 13 44.12 -9.02 8.02
C GLN A 13 44.92 -8.26 9.08
N CYS A 14 44.90 -6.92 9.01
CA CYS A 14 45.44 -6.07 10.05
C CYS A 14 44.52 -6.10 11.28
N ASP A 15 45.06 -6.50 12.44
CA ASP A 15 44.34 -6.70 13.70
C ASP A 15 43.86 -5.42 14.40
N ILE A 16 43.99 -4.24 13.78
CA ILE A 16 43.80 -2.95 14.48
C ILE A 16 42.44 -2.29 14.17
N HIS A 17 41.69 -2.71 13.14
CA HIS A 17 40.45 -2.02 12.73
C HIS A 17 39.25 -2.93 12.45
N GLY A 18 38.82 -3.72 13.44
CA GLY A 18 37.61 -4.55 13.34
C GLY A 18 36.38 -3.96 14.04
N SER A 19 35.53 -3.16 13.37
CA SER A 19 34.22 -2.83 13.98
C SER A 19 33.03 -2.37 13.11
N SER A 20 33.08 -2.20 11.77
CA SER A 20 31.84 -1.83 11.03
C SER A 20 31.15 -3.03 10.37
N ALA A 21 31.84 -3.77 9.49
CA ALA A 21 31.23 -4.91 8.80
C ALA A 21 30.90 -6.08 9.74
N ARG A 22 31.74 -6.35 10.76
CA ARG A 22 31.47 -7.40 11.76
C ARG A 22 30.29 -7.03 12.65
N THR A 23 30.12 -5.77 13.03
CA THR A 23 29.04 -5.34 13.93
C THR A 23 27.70 -5.31 13.23
N VAL A 24 27.64 -4.86 11.97
CA VAL A 24 26.43 -4.96 11.13
C VAL A 24 26.07 -6.42 10.85
N ASN A 25 27.05 -7.26 10.50
CA ASN A 25 26.79 -8.68 10.30
C ASN A 25 26.37 -9.38 11.61
N ARG A 26 26.93 -9.01 12.77
CA ARG A 26 26.52 -9.53 14.08
C ARG A 26 25.10 -9.09 14.43
N ALA A 27 24.74 -7.83 14.21
CA ALA A 27 23.38 -7.34 14.44
C ALA A 27 22.37 -8.08 13.54
N LEU A 28 22.71 -8.28 12.26
CA LEU A 28 21.89 -9.06 11.33
C LEU A 28 21.72 -10.51 11.80
N VAL A 29 22.79 -11.16 12.26
CA VAL A 29 22.74 -12.52 12.83
C VAL A 29 21.88 -12.57 14.08
N TRP A 30 22.03 -11.63 15.01
CA TRP A 30 21.19 -11.55 16.21
C TRP A 30 19.71 -11.36 15.87
N MET A 31 19.39 -10.55 14.86
CA MET A 31 18.02 -10.37 14.40
C MET A 31 17.42 -11.64 13.79
N VAL A 32 18.19 -12.34 12.95
CA VAL A 32 17.76 -13.63 12.36
C VAL A 32 17.55 -14.65 13.48
N LEU A 33 18.47 -14.73 14.45
CA LEU A 33 18.33 -15.61 15.61
C LEU A 33 17.10 -15.26 16.46
N ALA A 34 16.84 -13.97 16.72
CA ALA A 34 15.67 -13.53 17.44
C ALA A 34 14.37 -13.90 16.71
N SER A 35 14.34 -13.72 15.38
CA SER A 35 13.19 -14.06 14.54
C SER A 35 12.93 -15.58 14.54
N ILE A 36 13.98 -16.39 14.39
CA ILE A 36 13.90 -17.86 14.48
C ILE A 36 13.45 -18.28 15.88
N SER A 37 13.99 -17.66 16.94
CA SER A 37 13.61 -17.96 18.32
C SER A 37 12.13 -17.65 18.58
N LEU A 38 11.58 -16.61 17.96
CA LEU A 38 10.17 -16.26 18.05
C LEU A 38 9.27 -17.29 17.36
N VAL A 39 9.68 -17.78 16.18
CA VAL A 39 9.00 -18.89 15.48
C VAL A 39 9.03 -20.16 16.31
N ILE A 40 10.20 -20.55 16.85
CA ILE A 40 10.35 -21.72 17.70
C ILE A 40 9.47 -21.59 18.95
N TRP A 41 9.49 -20.43 19.61
CA TRP A 41 8.67 -20.16 20.79
C TRP A 41 7.17 -20.23 20.46
N HIS A 42 6.73 -19.63 19.35
CA HIS A 42 5.33 -19.66 18.94
C HIS A 42 4.85 -21.09 18.65
N VAL A 43 5.61 -21.85 17.85
CA VAL A 43 5.27 -23.26 17.53
C VAL A 43 5.26 -24.11 18.79
N TRP A 44 6.15 -23.84 19.74
CA TRP A 44 6.21 -24.55 21.02
C TRP A 44 5.04 -24.24 21.95
N VAL A 45 4.61 -22.97 22.03
CA VAL A 45 3.53 -22.53 22.94
C VAL A 45 2.14 -22.72 22.34
N TYR A 46 1.96 -22.37 21.06
CA TYR A 46 0.64 -22.26 20.42
C TYR A 46 0.41 -23.32 19.32
N GLY A 47 1.44 -24.09 18.95
CA GLY A 47 1.38 -25.00 17.80
C GLY A 47 1.55 -24.28 16.45
N PRO A 48 1.44 -25.01 15.32
CA PRO A 48 1.52 -24.42 13.98
C PRO A 48 0.36 -23.44 13.73
N SER A 49 0.67 -22.25 13.23
CA SER A 49 -0.29 -21.16 12.98
C SER A 49 -0.90 -21.21 11.57
N GLY A 50 -0.49 -22.18 10.75
CA GLY A 50 -0.99 -22.34 9.39
C GLY A 50 -2.47 -22.73 9.34
N HIS A 51 -3.18 -22.20 8.34
CA HIS A 51 -4.54 -22.60 7.96
C HIS A 51 -4.61 -24.08 7.46
N ALA A 52 -3.58 -24.88 7.73
CA ALA A 52 -3.49 -26.29 7.43
C ALA A 52 -4.22 -27.10 8.53
N ALA A 53 -5.54 -27.15 8.40
CA ALA A 53 -6.48 -28.01 9.13
C ALA A 53 -6.49 -27.91 10.67
N PRO A 54 -7.67 -27.90 11.32
CA PRO A 54 -7.75 -28.11 12.75
C PRO A 54 -7.03 -29.40 13.13
N TYR A 55 -6.22 -29.32 14.19
CA TYR A 55 -5.49 -30.42 14.80
C TYR A 55 -6.44 -31.60 15.09
N GLN A 56 -6.51 -32.56 14.16
CA GLN A 56 -7.18 -33.84 14.34
C GLN A 56 -6.12 -34.94 14.42
N GLY A 57 -5.74 -35.30 15.64
CA GLY A 57 -5.61 -36.71 16.01
C GLY A 57 -4.27 -37.44 15.90
N GLU A 58 -3.17 -36.86 15.42
CA GLU A 58 -1.86 -37.56 15.46
C GLU A 58 -0.73 -36.71 16.06
N ALA A 59 -0.10 -37.25 17.11
CA ALA A 59 1.03 -36.66 17.81
C ALA A 59 2.29 -36.67 16.92
N ARG A 60 2.41 -35.69 16.02
CA ARG A 60 3.67 -35.44 15.29
C ARG A 60 4.72 -34.89 16.26
N SER A 61 5.97 -35.34 16.11
CA SER A 61 7.08 -34.82 16.91
C SER A 61 7.32 -33.34 16.62
N PHE A 62 7.78 -32.57 17.62
CA PHE A 62 8.06 -31.13 17.49
C PHE A 62 8.88 -30.75 16.23
N PRO A 63 9.92 -31.51 15.81
CA PRO A 63 10.66 -31.20 14.59
C PRO A 63 9.82 -31.26 13.31
N LEU A 64 8.84 -32.16 13.24
CA LEU A 64 7.91 -32.28 12.11
C LEU A 64 6.89 -31.13 12.09
N LEU A 65 6.44 -30.67 13.26
CA LEU A 65 5.56 -29.50 13.39
C LEU A 65 6.29 -28.21 13.00
N LEU A 66 7.51 -28.01 13.52
CA LEU A 66 8.35 -26.88 13.17
C LEU A 66 8.72 -26.90 11.67
N GLY A 67 9.04 -28.08 11.13
CA GLY A 67 9.33 -28.26 9.71
C GLY A 67 8.15 -27.93 8.82
N ALA A 68 6.94 -28.37 9.18
CA ALA A 68 5.71 -28.04 8.45
C ALA A 68 5.41 -26.53 8.52
N GLU A 69 5.60 -25.90 9.67
CA GLU A 69 5.38 -24.46 9.85
C GLU A 69 6.36 -23.62 9.02
N VAL A 70 7.65 -23.98 9.04
CA VAL A 70 8.67 -23.31 8.23
C VAL A 70 8.42 -23.53 6.73
N TRP A 71 8.00 -24.74 6.34
CA TRP A 71 7.63 -25.03 4.96
C TRP A 71 6.44 -24.20 4.51
N ASP A 72 5.39 -24.11 5.32
CA ASP A 72 4.24 -23.26 5.06
C ASP A 72 4.63 -21.77 4.99
N LEU A 73 5.46 -21.27 5.91
CA LEU A 73 5.98 -19.90 5.85
C LEU A 73 6.77 -19.62 4.55
N LEU A 74 7.43 -20.62 3.98
CA LEU A 74 8.16 -20.50 2.72
C LEU A 74 7.23 -20.55 1.49
N THR A 75 6.31 -21.51 1.44
CA THR A 75 5.59 -21.88 0.19
C THR A 75 4.14 -21.42 0.12
N ASN A 76 3.55 -20.92 1.21
CA ASN A 76 2.16 -20.48 1.23
C ASN A 76 1.93 -19.29 0.28
N LYS A 77 0.68 -19.00 -0.08
CA LYS A 77 0.27 -17.87 -0.92
C LYS A 77 0.73 -16.52 -0.40
N HIS A 78 0.92 -16.39 0.91
CA HIS A 78 1.49 -15.23 1.60
C HIS A 78 2.84 -15.56 2.27
N GLY A 79 3.52 -16.58 1.77
CA GLY A 79 4.83 -16.99 2.24
C GLY A 79 5.96 -16.17 1.61
N ILE A 80 7.18 -16.39 2.10
CA ILE A 80 8.40 -15.70 1.65
C ILE A 80 8.59 -15.81 0.14
N LEU A 81 8.27 -16.96 -0.47
CA LEU A 81 8.46 -17.18 -1.90
C LEU A 81 7.45 -16.40 -2.76
N ALA A 82 6.21 -16.25 -2.27
CA ALA A 82 5.18 -15.46 -2.93
C ALA A 82 5.54 -13.97 -2.90
N GLU A 83 5.84 -13.43 -1.72
CA GLU A 83 6.32 -12.05 -1.59
C GLU A 83 7.57 -11.81 -2.43
N LEU A 84 8.53 -12.73 -2.42
CA LEU A 84 9.74 -12.59 -3.22
C LEU A 84 9.40 -12.55 -4.72
N ARG A 85 8.46 -13.38 -5.19
CA ARG A 85 8.03 -13.40 -6.60
C ARG A 85 7.37 -12.09 -7.01
N GLU A 86 6.57 -11.48 -6.14
CA GLU A 86 5.94 -10.19 -6.38
C GLU A 86 6.96 -9.05 -6.37
N VAL A 87 7.90 -9.06 -5.43
CA VAL A 87 8.93 -8.03 -5.30
C VAL A 87 10.01 -8.14 -6.38
N PHE A 88 10.29 -9.36 -6.86
CA PHE A 88 11.35 -9.64 -7.82
C PHE A 88 11.32 -8.78 -9.10
N PRO A 89 10.21 -8.65 -9.85
CA PRO A 89 10.19 -7.82 -11.06
C PRO A 89 10.50 -6.36 -10.76
N TYR A 90 9.92 -5.79 -9.70
CA TYR A 90 10.17 -4.42 -9.30
C TYR A 90 11.61 -4.22 -8.81
N PHE A 91 12.17 -5.21 -8.12
CA PHE A 91 13.55 -5.23 -7.70
C PHE A 91 14.50 -5.25 -8.90
N ILE A 92 14.25 -6.10 -9.91
CA ILE A 92 15.05 -6.17 -11.12
C ILE A 92 15.01 -4.83 -11.86
N VAL A 93 13.83 -4.24 -12.07
CA VAL A 93 13.70 -2.92 -12.69
C VAL A 93 14.48 -1.86 -11.90
N GLY A 94 14.35 -1.86 -10.58
CA GLY A 94 15.08 -0.94 -9.70
C GLY A 94 16.60 -1.11 -9.77
N VAL A 95 17.10 -2.35 -9.83
CA VAL A 95 18.53 -2.65 -9.94
C VAL A 95 19.07 -2.31 -11.33
N LEU A 96 18.32 -2.58 -12.39
CA LEU A 96 18.66 -2.16 -13.74
C LEU A 96 18.73 -0.63 -13.80
N LEU A 97 17.71 0.07 -13.31
CA LEU A 97 17.73 1.54 -13.24
C LEU A 97 18.92 2.05 -12.42
N ALA A 98 19.23 1.44 -11.27
CA ALA A 98 20.40 1.78 -10.48
C ALA A 98 21.72 1.57 -11.25
N GLY A 99 21.84 0.46 -11.97
CA GLY A 99 22.99 0.17 -12.85
C GLY A 99 23.10 1.17 -14.00
N TYR A 100 21.98 1.60 -14.57
CA TYR A 100 21.91 2.65 -15.59
C TYR A 100 22.42 3.98 -15.03
N LEU A 101 21.85 4.45 -13.92
CA LEU A 101 22.24 5.70 -13.25
C LEU A 101 23.74 5.71 -12.90
N ARG A 102 24.29 4.58 -12.45
CA ARG A 102 25.71 4.42 -12.13
C ARG A 102 26.62 4.32 -13.36
N THR A 103 26.11 3.82 -14.47
CA THR A 103 26.86 3.76 -15.74
C THR A 103 27.02 5.15 -16.33
N TYR A 104 25.94 5.92 -16.39
CA TYR A 104 25.94 7.27 -16.95
C TYR A 104 26.38 8.37 -15.97
N LYS A 105 26.75 7.99 -14.74
CA LYS A 105 27.15 8.91 -13.66
C LYS A 105 26.10 10.01 -13.41
N ILE A 106 24.82 9.70 -13.61
CA ILE A 106 23.71 10.66 -13.50
C ILE A 106 23.63 11.20 -12.07
N ALA A 107 23.83 10.33 -11.08
CA ALA A 107 23.90 10.73 -9.67
C ALA A 107 24.95 11.84 -9.43
N VAL A 108 26.16 11.70 -9.99
CA VAL A 108 27.23 12.71 -9.85
C VAL A 108 26.84 14.04 -10.52
N LYS A 109 26.18 13.99 -11.69
CA LYS A 109 25.69 15.19 -12.39
C LYS A 109 24.58 15.90 -11.61
N LEU A 110 23.61 15.14 -11.09
CA LEU A 110 22.54 15.65 -10.24
C LEU A 110 23.09 16.27 -8.96
N GLN A 111 24.12 15.65 -8.38
CA GLN A 111 24.78 16.14 -7.17
C GLN A 111 25.60 17.41 -7.41
N ALA A 112 26.24 17.54 -8.57
CA ALA A 112 26.87 18.79 -8.97
C ALA A 112 25.86 19.94 -9.17
N MET A 113 24.64 19.60 -9.62
CA MET A 113 23.54 20.56 -9.74
C MET A 113 23.10 21.09 -8.36
N LEU A 114 23.04 20.23 -7.33
CA LEU A 114 22.61 20.61 -5.98
C LEU A 114 23.48 21.69 -5.33
N ARG A 115 24.78 21.79 -5.67
CA ARG A 115 25.68 22.83 -5.13
C ARG A 115 25.27 24.27 -5.51
N LYS A 116 24.52 24.47 -6.59
CA LYS A 116 24.22 25.82 -7.13
C LYS A 116 22.99 26.50 -6.53
N TYR A 117 22.11 25.77 -5.83
CA TYR A 117 20.72 26.21 -5.62
C TYR A 117 20.32 26.58 -4.18
N GLY A 118 21.25 26.84 -3.26
CA GLY A 118 20.91 27.35 -1.91
C GLY A 118 19.80 26.55 -1.22
N VAL A 119 18.74 27.19 -0.72
CA VAL A 119 17.59 26.48 -0.10
C VAL A 119 16.78 25.67 -1.11
N LEU A 120 16.72 26.08 -2.39
CA LEU A 120 16.00 25.35 -3.45
C LEU A 120 16.60 23.96 -3.69
N SER A 121 17.88 23.76 -3.33
CA SER A 121 18.50 22.43 -3.37
C SER A 121 17.85 21.40 -2.43
N VAL A 122 17.10 21.82 -1.40
CA VAL A 122 16.30 20.92 -0.54
C VAL A 122 15.14 20.30 -1.32
N PHE A 123 14.41 21.10 -2.09
CA PHE A 123 13.30 20.63 -2.92
C PHE A 123 13.81 19.68 -4.01
N LEU A 124 14.89 20.08 -4.68
CA LEU A 124 15.52 19.25 -5.70
C LEU A 124 16.05 17.94 -5.10
N ALA A 125 16.69 17.97 -3.94
CA ALA A 125 17.18 16.77 -3.26
C ALA A 125 16.05 15.81 -2.86
N SER A 126 14.91 16.33 -2.39
CA SER A 126 13.72 15.53 -2.06
C SER A 126 13.17 14.84 -3.32
N PHE A 127 13.06 15.57 -4.43
CA PHE A 127 12.61 15.01 -5.71
C PHE A 127 13.57 13.94 -6.24
N VAL A 128 14.88 14.19 -6.16
CA VAL A 128 15.91 13.22 -6.50
C VAL A 128 15.78 11.97 -5.62
N GLY A 129 15.48 12.12 -4.33
CA GLY A 129 15.26 11.01 -3.41
C GLY A 129 14.17 10.06 -3.88
N ILE A 130 13.01 10.58 -4.32
CA ILE A 130 11.88 9.79 -4.82
C ILE A 130 12.26 8.91 -6.01
N ILE A 131 13.06 9.45 -6.92
CA ILE A 131 13.44 8.76 -8.16
C ILE A 131 14.57 7.76 -7.89
N THR A 132 15.32 7.95 -6.81
CA THR A 132 16.56 7.23 -6.57
C THR A 132 16.28 5.85 -5.94
N PRO A 133 16.59 4.73 -6.63
CA PRO A 133 16.35 3.39 -6.11
C PRO A 133 17.47 2.95 -5.14
N LEU A 134 17.75 3.77 -4.13
CA LEU A 134 18.69 3.43 -3.08
C LEU A 134 17.92 2.88 -1.88
N CYS A 135 18.36 1.73 -1.37
CA CYS A 135 17.96 1.30 -0.04
C CYS A 135 18.54 2.27 1.02
N ALA A 136 17.95 2.30 2.21
CA ALA A 136 18.35 3.22 3.28
C ALA A 136 19.88 3.23 3.56
N CYS A 137 20.51 2.05 3.55
CA CYS A 137 21.97 1.91 3.69
C CYS A 137 22.74 2.55 2.51
N GLY A 138 22.25 2.39 1.29
CA GLY A 138 22.84 2.97 0.09
C GLY A 138 22.73 4.50 0.07
N THR A 139 21.62 5.04 0.56
CA THR A 139 21.40 6.49 0.64
C THR A 139 22.36 7.13 1.64
N LEU A 140 22.60 6.49 2.78
CA LEU A 140 23.55 7.01 3.78
C LEU A 140 25.00 7.03 3.27
N THR A 141 25.46 5.99 2.58
CA THR A 141 26.80 6.04 1.95
C THR A 141 26.93 7.16 0.92
N THR A 142 25.86 7.39 0.15
CA THR A 142 25.81 8.46 -0.85
C THR A 142 25.81 9.83 -0.18
N ALA A 143 25.08 9.98 0.91
CA ALA A 143 25.00 11.20 1.71
C ALA A 143 26.36 11.59 2.31
N VAL A 144 27.10 10.62 2.86
CA VAL A 144 28.43 10.87 3.41
C VAL A 144 29.38 11.38 2.31
N SER A 145 29.42 10.71 1.15
CA SER A 145 30.21 11.17 0.01
C SER A 145 29.84 12.58 -0.45
N LEU A 146 28.56 12.94 -0.38
CA LEU A 146 28.08 14.27 -0.72
C LEU A 146 28.53 15.35 0.25
N LEU A 147 28.52 15.06 1.54
CA LEU A 147 29.04 15.96 2.57
C LEU A 147 30.54 16.20 2.40
N PHE A 148 31.32 15.17 2.04
CA PHE A 148 32.74 15.34 1.70
C PHE A 148 32.96 16.12 0.41
N ALA A 149 32.07 15.95 -0.56
CA ALA A 149 31.98 16.84 -1.71
C ALA A 149 31.39 18.21 -1.34
N GLY A 150 31.39 18.64 -0.08
CA GLY A 150 31.02 20.00 0.32
C GLY A 150 29.56 20.39 0.06
N LEU A 151 28.64 19.43 -0.14
CA LEU A 151 27.22 19.75 -0.13
C LEU A 151 26.79 20.13 1.29
N PRO A 152 25.93 21.15 1.45
CA PRO A 152 25.36 21.47 2.76
C PRO A 152 24.59 20.28 3.35
N LEU A 153 24.51 20.21 4.68
CA LEU A 153 23.80 19.13 5.37
C LEU A 153 22.31 19.07 5.05
N ALA A 154 21.65 20.21 4.84
CA ALA A 154 20.21 20.28 4.63
C ALA A 154 19.71 19.50 3.39
N PRO A 155 20.25 19.71 2.17
CA PRO A 155 19.88 18.90 1.00
C PRO A 155 20.22 17.42 1.16
N VAL A 156 21.32 17.12 1.85
CA VAL A 156 21.72 15.74 2.14
C VAL A 156 20.69 15.06 3.04
N MET A 157 20.23 15.73 4.10
CA MET A 157 19.17 15.22 4.98
C MET A 157 17.84 15.01 4.24
N ALA A 158 17.47 15.93 3.36
CA ALA A 158 16.28 15.79 2.52
C ALA A 158 16.35 14.52 1.63
N LEU A 159 17.48 14.34 0.92
CA LEU A 159 17.72 13.14 0.10
C LEU A 159 17.69 11.86 0.94
N MET A 160 18.30 11.89 2.12
CA MET A 160 18.41 10.76 3.04
C MET A 160 17.07 10.29 3.60
N VAL A 161 16.17 11.23 3.88
CA VAL A 161 14.85 10.92 4.43
C VAL A 161 13.88 10.47 3.34
N THR A 162 13.91 11.08 2.15
CA THR A 162 12.97 10.73 1.09
C THR A 162 13.27 9.41 0.38
N SER A 163 14.55 9.09 0.15
CA SER A 163 14.94 7.87 -0.58
C SER A 163 14.47 6.54 0.03
N PRO A 164 14.46 6.33 1.37
CA PRO A 164 13.93 5.11 1.96
C PRO A 164 12.40 5.10 2.10
N LEU A 165 11.70 6.19 1.75
CA LEU A 165 10.24 6.27 1.80
C LEU A 165 9.58 5.83 0.50
N LEU A 166 10.22 6.17 -0.62
CA LEU A 166 9.69 5.95 -1.94
C LEU A 166 10.81 5.71 -2.96
N SER A 167 10.60 4.69 -3.78
CA SER A 167 11.32 4.40 -5.01
C SER A 167 10.32 4.08 -6.13
N PRO A 168 10.78 4.03 -7.40
CA PRO A 168 9.93 3.59 -8.52
C PRO A 168 9.28 2.22 -8.30
N SER A 169 10.01 1.29 -7.67
CA SER A 169 9.51 -0.04 -7.33
C SER A 169 8.37 0.00 -6.31
N THR A 170 8.56 0.72 -5.19
CA THR A 170 7.50 0.84 -4.17
C THR A 170 6.32 1.67 -4.63
N TYR A 171 6.55 2.62 -5.55
CA TYR A 171 5.47 3.39 -6.15
C TYR A 171 4.52 2.47 -6.93
N LEU A 172 5.07 1.61 -7.79
CA LEU A 172 4.29 0.65 -8.56
C LEU A 172 3.61 -0.40 -7.67
N LEU A 173 4.30 -0.85 -6.62
CA LEU A 173 3.74 -1.83 -5.68
C LEU A 173 2.61 -1.22 -4.82
N THR A 174 2.80 -0.01 -4.27
CA THR A 174 1.72 0.73 -3.57
C THR A 174 0.51 0.94 -4.48
N LEU A 175 0.76 1.19 -5.76
CA LEU A 175 -0.27 1.41 -6.75
C LEU A 175 -1.07 0.15 -7.06
N ASN A 176 -0.41 -1.00 -7.11
CA ASN A 176 -1.06 -2.30 -7.29
C ASN A 176 -1.87 -2.69 -6.04
N ASP A 177 -1.27 -2.57 -4.86
CA ASP A 177 -1.84 -3.16 -3.64
C ASP A 177 -2.86 -2.22 -2.97
N LEU A 178 -2.54 -0.93 -2.88
CA LEU A 178 -3.35 0.07 -2.16
C LEU A 178 -4.09 1.05 -3.08
N GLY A 179 -3.76 1.05 -4.37
CA GLY A 179 -4.41 1.88 -5.39
C GLY A 179 -3.76 3.26 -5.61
N PRO A 180 -4.28 4.03 -6.59
CA PRO A 180 -3.69 5.31 -7.00
C PRO A 180 -3.78 6.39 -5.92
N GLU A 181 -4.82 6.38 -5.10
CA GLU A 181 -5.02 7.37 -4.04
C GLU A 181 -3.92 7.27 -2.98
N TRP A 182 -3.71 6.08 -2.43
CA TRP A 182 -2.61 5.80 -1.48
C TRP A 182 -1.25 6.07 -2.09
N THR A 183 -1.07 5.80 -3.38
CA THR A 183 0.17 6.09 -4.10
C THR A 183 0.47 7.58 -4.14
N VAL A 184 -0.51 8.42 -4.46
CA VAL A 184 -0.36 9.88 -4.45
C VAL A 184 -0.11 10.38 -3.02
N ILE A 185 -0.87 9.88 -2.03
CA ILE A 185 -0.70 10.24 -0.60
C ILE A 185 0.74 9.94 -0.16
N ARG A 186 1.22 8.72 -0.39
CA ARG A 186 2.58 8.30 -0.05
C ARG A 186 3.62 9.16 -0.75
N THR A 187 3.41 9.50 -2.02
CA THR A 187 4.34 10.31 -2.81
C THR A 187 4.45 11.74 -2.29
N LEU A 188 3.32 12.40 -2.07
CA LEU A 188 3.29 13.75 -1.51
C LEU A 188 3.86 13.77 -0.09
N SER A 189 3.58 12.73 0.70
CA SER A 189 4.10 12.59 2.05
C SER A 189 5.62 12.41 2.07
N ALA A 190 6.16 11.52 1.24
CA ALA A 190 7.60 11.30 1.12
C ALA A 190 8.35 12.56 0.66
N PHE A 191 7.75 13.31 -0.27
CA PHE A 191 8.29 14.59 -0.73
C PHE A 191 8.27 15.65 0.38
N SER A 192 7.13 15.79 1.06
CA SER A 192 6.94 16.75 2.15
C SER A 192 7.87 16.44 3.33
N MET A 193 8.10 15.17 3.62
CA MET A 193 9.01 14.70 4.65
C MET A 193 10.47 15.09 4.36
N GLY A 194 10.90 14.96 3.09
CA GLY A 194 12.23 15.41 2.66
C GLY A 194 12.42 16.91 2.80
N ILE A 195 11.42 17.68 2.37
CA ILE A 195 11.44 19.14 2.49
C ILE A 195 11.50 19.54 3.97
N PHE A 196 10.63 18.96 4.80
CA PHE A 196 10.62 19.18 6.23
C PHE A 196 11.99 18.89 6.85
N ALA A 197 12.58 17.73 6.56
CA ALA A 197 13.88 17.34 7.07
C ALA A 197 14.99 18.31 6.64
N GLY A 198 15.02 18.71 5.38
CA GLY A 198 16.01 19.66 4.87
C GLY A 198 15.85 21.07 5.45
N LEU A 199 14.61 21.58 5.55
CA LEU A 199 14.34 22.92 6.08
C LEU A 199 14.63 23.01 7.58
N VAL A 200 14.22 22.01 8.37
CA VAL A 200 14.55 21.96 9.81
C VAL A 200 16.05 21.90 10.01
N THR A 201 16.75 21.08 9.22
CA THR A 201 18.22 21.00 9.25
C THR A 201 18.86 22.35 8.89
N HIS A 202 18.36 23.02 7.84
CA HIS A 202 18.86 24.34 7.42
C HIS A 202 18.68 25.39 8.52
N PHE A 203 17.52 25.39 9.17
CA PHE A 203 17.20 26.31 10.26
C PHE A 203 18.08 26.09 11.49
N LEU A 204 18.28 24.85 11.91
CA LEU A 204 19.13 24.52 13.06
C LEU A 204 20.61 24.79 12.79
N TRP A 205 21.05 24.59 11.54
CA TRP A 205 22.39 24.95 11.11
C TRP A 205 22.64 26.45 11.24
N LYS A 206 21.70 27.29 10.78
CA LYS A 206 21.78 28.76 10.91
C LYS A 206 21.82 29.25 12.36
N ARG A 207 21.20 28.52 13.29
CA ARG A 207 21.23 28.83 14.73
C ARG A 207 22.52 28.37 15.43
N GLY A 208 23.47 27.77 14.71
CA GLY A 208 24.73 27.27 15.28
C GLY A 208 24.56 26.05 16.20
N LEU A 209 23.38 25.42 16.21
CA LEU A 209 23.09 24.25 17.05
C LEU A 209 23.77 22.98 16.52
N LEU A 210 24.04 22.95 15.21
CA LEU A 210 24.81 21.93 14.53
C LEU A 210 26.23 22.48 14.36
N GLY A 211 27.10 22.19 15.33
CA GLY A 211 28.49 22.65 15.29
C GLY A 211 29.24 22.23 14.02
N GLU A 212 30.40 22.85 13.75
CA GLU A 212 31.14 22.67 12.50
C GLU A 212 31.59 21.22 12.22
N ASN A 213 31.76 20.41 13.28
CA ASN A 213 32.19 19.02 13.21
C ASN A 213 31.01 18.05 13.30
N LEU A 214 30.51 17.64 12.13
CA LEU A 214 29.38 16.71 11.98
C LEU A 214 29.73 15.25 12.26
N PHE A 215 30.95 14.85 11.91
CA PHE A 215 31.42 13.48 12.02
C PHE A 215 32.10 13.23 13.37
N ILE A 216 32.09 11.98 13.83
CA ILE A 216 32.88 11.56 15.00
C ILE A 216 34.37 11.75 14.65
N GLU A 217 35.15 12.31 15.56
CA GLU A 217 36.59 12.49 15.35
C GLU A 217 37.28 11.15 15.12
N GLY A 218 38.07 11.05 14.04
CA GLY A 218 38.69 9.80 13.59
C GLY A 218 37.76 8.83 12.84
N ALA A 219 36.46 9.13 12.70
CA ALA A 219 35.56 8.29 11.91
C ALA A 219 35.70 8.51 10.39
N VAL A 220 36.28 9.64 9.97
CA VAL A 220 36.63 9.93 8.58
C VAL A 220 37.80 10.93 8.55
N VAL A 221 38.90 10.59 7.87
CA VAL A 221 40.08 11.47 7.70
C VAL A 221 39.91 12.32 6.43
N ARG A 222 40.24 13.61 6.41
CA ARG A 222 40.16 14.34 5.12
C ARG A 222 41.27 13.86 4.18
N GLY A 223 40.92 13.46 2.95
CA GLY A 223 41.87 12.96 1.95
C GLY A 223 41.14 12.43 0.70
N ASP A 224 41.89 12.05 -0.34
CA ASP A 224 41.30 11.43 -1.52
C ASP A 224 40.94 9.97 -1.20
N PHE A 225 39.66 9.63 -1.27
CA PHE A 225 39.20 8.26 -1.07
C PHE A 225 39.75 7.29 -2.13
N HIS A 226 40.25 7.78 -3.27
CA HIS A 226 40.90 6.95 -4.29
C HIS A 226 42.37 6.63 -3.99
N ASP A 227 42.93 7.23 -2.94
CA ASP A 227 44.27 6.93 -2.47
C ASP A 227 44.30 5.54 -1.79
N GLU A 228 45.19 4.66 -2.25
CA GLU A 228 45.36 3.32 -1.67
C GLU A 228 45.93 3.40 -0.24
N ASP A 229 46.62 4.51 0.07
CA ASP A 229 47.20 4.79 1.38
C ASP A 229 46.28 5.61 2.29
N TYR A 230 45.02 5.81 1.87
CA TYR A 230 44.06 6.52 2.70
C TYR A 230 43.88 5.79 4.06
N PRO A 231 43.98 6.50 5.20
CA PRO A 231 44.18 5.87 6.51
C PRO A 231 42.97 5.08 7.04
N ASP A 232 41.76 5.35 6.54
CA ASP A 232 40.56 4.58 6.91
C ASP A 232 40.12 3.64 5.77
N GLU A 233 40.42 2.35 5.92
CA GLU A 233 40.11 1.30 4.95
C GLU A 233 38.60 1.17 4.63
N ARG A 234 37.71 1.62 5.53
CA ARG A 234 36.25 1.57 5.33
C ARG A 234 35.76 2.55 4.28
N LEU A 235 36.52 3.63 4.10
CA LEU A 235 36.18 4.76 3.25
C LEU A 235 37.02 4.80 1.98
N ARG A 236 38.09 3.99 1.91
CA ARG A 236 38.80 3.70 0.67
C ARG A 236 37.81 3.35 -0.43
N CYS A 237 37.97 4.00 -1.58
CA CYS A 237 37.22 3.73 -2.78
C CYS A 237 37.65 2.32 -3.26
N ASN A 238 36.85 1.30 -2.95
CA ASN A 238 37.00 -0.05 -3.55
C ASN A 238 36.67 -0.07 -5.06
N CYS A 239 36.81 1.07 -5.70
CA CYS A 239 36.37 1.36 -7.04
C CYS A 239 37.16 0.56 -8.07
N ARG A 240 38.43 0.20 -7.82
CA ARG A 240 39.16 -0.77 -8.65
C ARG A 240 38.78 -2.23 -8.39
N GLN A 241 38.31 -2.58 -7.20
CA GLN A 241 37.97 -3.95 -6.82
C GLN A 241 36.54 -4.34 -7.20
N LYS A 242 35.64 -3.36 -7.30
CA LYS A 242 34.25 -3.54 -7.70
C LYS A 242 34.13 -4.16 -9.09
N PHE A 243 33.30 -5.19 -9.22
CA PHE A 243 33.14 -5.94 -10.45
C PHE A 243 32.74 -5.04 -11.63
N GLY A 244 31.79 -4.13 -11.42
CA GLY A 244 31.34 -3.22 -12.47
C GLY A 244 32.45 -2.31 -13.01
N ASN A 245 33.38 -1.89 -12.16
CA ASN A 245 34.49 -1.03 -12.57
C ASN A 245 35.66 -1.81 -13.16
N ARG A 246 35.90 -3.06 -12.72
CA ARG A 246 36.86 -3.96 -13.38
C ARG A 246 36.45 -4.26 -14.83
N VAL A 247 35.15 -4.40 -15.08
CA VAL A 247 34.60 -4.55 -16.43
C VAL A 247 34.75 -3.24 -17.22
N ALA A 248 34.47 -2.08 -16.59
CA ALA A 248 34.61 -0.78 -17.24
C ALA A 248 36.05 -0.44 -17.68
N VAL A 249 37.06 -0.93 -16.97
CA VAL A 249 38.47 -0.75 -17.36
C VAL A 249 38.86 -1.67 -18.51
N ARG A 250 38.22 -2.84 -18.65
CA ARG A 250 38.56 -3.85 -19.66
C ARG A 250 37.75 -3.76 -20.95
N THR A 251 36.66 -3.00 -20.96
CA THR A 251 35.73 -3.00 -22.09
C THR A 251 35.11 -1.60 -22.27
N GLY A 252 35.14 -1.09 -23.50
CA GLY A 252 34.51 0.20 -23.86
C GLY A 252 32.99 0.12 -24.11
N ASN A 253 32.42 -1.09 -24.14
CA ASN A 253 30.98 -1.28 -24.35
C ASN A 253 30.19 -0.92 -23.07
N THR A 254 29.48 0.21 -23.15
CA THR A 254 28.63 0.75 -22.08
C THR A 254 27.57 -0.23 -21.58
N PHE A 255 27.03 -1.10 -22.44
CA PHE A 255 26.02 -2.07 -22.06
C PHE A 255 26.55 -3.18 -21.13
N LEU A 256 27.78 -3.65 -21.38
CA LEU A 256 28.45 -4.64 -20.52
C LEU A 256 28.81 -4.03 -19.16
N VAL A 257 29.24 -2.77 -19.14
CA VAL A 257 29.48 -2.02 -17.90
C VAL A 257 28.20 -1.86 -17.09
N PHE A 258 27.10 -1.55 -17.77
CA PHE A 258 25.77 -1.48 -17.18
C PHE A 258 25.36 -2.80 -16.54
N LEU A 259 25.40 -3.92 -17.26
CA LEU A 259 25.06 -5.23 -16.74
C LEU A 259 25.93 -5.62 -15.54
N ALA A 260 27.24 -5.35 -15.62
CA ALA A 260 28.16 -5.65 -14.52
C ALA A 260 27.86 -4.83 -13.25
N LYS A 261 27.52 -3.55 -13.40
CA LYS A 261 27.10 -2.68 -12.29
C LYS A 261 25.74 -3.08 -11.72
N SER A 262 24.81 -3.53 -12.56
CA SER A 262 23.50 -4.06 -12.14
C SER A 262 23.67 -5.38 -11.36
N ALA A 263 24.48 -6.32 -11.85
CA ALA A 263 24.73 -7.61 -11.18
C ALA A 263 25.35 -7.43 -9.79
N GLU A 264 26.28 -6.48 -9.64
CA GLU A 264 26.87 -6.13 -8.34
C GLU A 264 25.79 -5.61 -7.36
N MET A 265 24.81 -4.85 -7.86
CA MET A 265 23.67 -4.38 -7.07
C MET A 265 22.71 -5.50 -6.70
N VAL A 266 22.46 -6.47 -7.59
CA VAL A 266 21.66 -7.66 -7.27
C VAL A 266 22.23 -8.36 -6.03
N TRP A 267 23.54 -8.62 -6.00
CA TRP A 267 24.15 -9.31 -4.86
C TRP A 267 24.16 -8.48 -3.57
N THR A 268 24.53 -7.19 -3.68
CA THR A 268 24.68 -6.34 -2.49
C THR A 268 23.36 -5.95 -1.86
N VAL A 269 22.33 -5.68 -2.67
CA VAL A 269 21.00 -5.27 -2.19
C VAL A 269 20.10 -6.49 -1.96
N GLY A 270 20.15 -7.49 -2.85
CA GLY A 270 19.27 -8.66 -2.82
C GLY A 270 19.36 -9.45 -1.51
N LYS A 271 20.55 -9.59 -0.92
CA LYS A 271 20.69 -10.29 0.38
C LYS A 271 19.95 -9.60 1.53
N TYR A 272 19.85 -8.26 1.51
CA TYR A 272 19.14 -7.51 2.55
C TYR A 272 17.64 -7.50 2.29
N ILE A 273 17.23 -7.46 1.02
CA ILE A 273 15.83 -7.63 0.63
C ILE A 273 15.33 -9.01 1.07
N LEU A 274 16.11 -10.07 0.85
CA LEU A 274 15.74 -11.42 1.29
C LEU A 274 15.51 -11.49 2.81
N VAL A 275 16.40 -10.87 3.60
CA VAL A 275 16.22 -10.78 5.07
C VAL A 275 14.99 -9.95 5.42
N GLY A 276 14.76 -8.83 4.73
CA GLY A 276 13.59 -7.97 4.95
C GLY A 276 12.27 -8.67 4.66
N VAL A 277 12.17 -9.36 3.52
CA VAL A 277 11.01 -10.19 3.13
C VAL A 277 10.79 -11.31 4.14
N ALA A 278 11.86 -11.99 4.57
CA ALA A 278 11.74 -13.04 5.59
C ALA A 278 11.20 -12.51 6.93
N ILE A 279 11.69 -11.37 7.40
CA ILE A 279 11.19 -10.74 8.63
C ILE A 279 9.75 -10.23 8.43
N GLY A 280 9.44 -9.63 7.28
CA GLY A 280 8.10 -9.17 6.92
C GLY A 280 7.07 -10.29 6.99
N ALA A 281 7.33 -11.42 6.32
CA ALA A 281 6.46 -12.59 6.33
C ALA A 281 6.26 -13.18 7.73
N ILE A 282 7.31 -13.17 8.58
CA ILE A 282 7.18 -13.58 9.99
C ILE A 282 6.26 -12.62 10.74
N VAL A 283 6.50 -11.31 10.64
CA VAL A 283 5.67 -10.31 11.32
C VAL A 283 4.23 -10.42 10.86
N GLU A 284 3.97 -10.54 9.56
CA GLU A 284 2.63 -10.68 9.01
C GLU A 284 1.90 -11.92 9.56
N ARG A 285 2.56 -13.08 9.56
CA ARG A 285 1.95 -14.34 10.04
C ARG A 285 1.66 -14.32 11.54
N TYR A 286 2.53 -13.71 12.33
CA TYR A 286 2.43 -13.74 13.79
C TYR A 286 1.80 -12.48 14.41
N MET A 287 1.38 -11.50 13.60
CA MET A 287 0.74 -10.29 14.10
C MET A 287 -0.69 -10.60 14.59
N PRO A 288 -0.99 -10.47 15.91
CA PRO A 288 -2.30 -10.85 16.43
C PRO A 288 -3.41 -9.95 15.87
N ALA A 289 -4.53 -10.53 15.39
CA ALA A 289 -5.67 -9.78 14.86
C ALA A 289 -6.20 -8.69 15.82
N GLN A 290 -6.15 -8.96 17.13
CA GLN A 290 -6.48 -8.01 18.19
C GLN A 290 -5.61 -6.75 18.19
N TRP A 291 -4.32 -6.86 17.84
CA TRP A 291 -3.43 -5.70 17.70
C TRP A 291 -3.76 -4.92 16.43
N ILE A 292 -4.06 -5.62 15.34
CA ILE A 292 -4.49 -5.01 14.08
C ILE A 292 -5.73 -4.14 14.33
N TYR A 293 -6.78 -4.72 14.93
CA TYR A 293 -8.00 -3.99 15.24
C TYR A 293 -7.77 -2.82 16.20
N ARG A 294 -6.99 -3.03 17.28
CA ARG A 294 -6.75 -2.00 18.28
C ARG A 294 -5.98 -0.79 17.74
N PHE A 295 -4.94 -1.03 16.95
CA PHE A 295 -4.04 0.04 16.48
C PHE A 295 -4.49 0.63 15.15
N PHE A 296 -4.99 -0.19 14.21
CA PHE A 296 -5.28 0.23 12.85
C PHE A 296 -6.78 0.34 12.53
N GLY A 297 -7.65 -0.35 13.30
CA GLY A 297 -9.11 -0.34 13.07
C GLY A 297 -9.88 0.63 13.97
N LYS A 298 -9.44 0.83 15.21
CA LYS A 298 -10.11 1.75 16.14
C LYS A 298 -9.72 3.20 15.83
N ASP A 299 -10.75 4.04 15.72
CA ASP A 299 -10.58 5.49 15.61
C ASP A 299 -10.08 6.10 16.93
N ASP A 300 -8.75 6.19 17.09
CA ASP A 300 -8.09 6.81 18.23
C ASP A 300 -6.86 7.60 17.75
N PRO A 301 -6.83 8.95 17.92
CA PRO A 301 -5.70 9.77 17.51
C PRO A 301 -4.36 9.37 18.14
N LEU A 302 -4.36 8.72 19.32
CA LEU A 302 -3.13 8.27 19.98
C LEU A 302 -2.48 7.07 19.28
N ASN A 303 -3.24 6.30 18.49
CA ASN A 303 -2.71 5.17 17.74
C ASN A 303 -1.62 5.59 16.75
N ILE A 304 -1.70 6.81 16.20
CA ILE A 304 -0.66 7.38 15.33
C ILE A 304 0.68 7.44 16.06
N VAL A 305 0.68 7.87 17.34
CA VAL A 305 1.90 7.95 18.15
C VAL A 305 2.42 6.54 18.47
N TRP A 306 1.54 5.65 18.91
CA TRP A 306 1.93 4.28 19.26
C TRP A 306 2.51 3.51 18.09
N VAL A 307 1.90 3.63 16.90
CA VAL A 307 2.40 2.97 15.69
C VAL A 307 3.70 3.62 15.20
N THR A 308 3.82 4.95 15.27
CA THR A 308 5.08 5.62 14.93
C THR A 308 6.22 5.14 15.83
N LEU A 309 6.03 5.13 17.15
CA LEU A 309 7.05 4.67 18.10
C LEU A 309 7.32 3.17 17.98
N GLY A 310 6.26 2.37 17.76
CA GLY A 310 6.34 0.94 17.54
C GLY A 310 7.07 0.57 16.26
N SER A 311 7.06 1.44 15.24
CA SER A 311 7.75 1.21 13.97
C SER A 311 9.27 1.42 14.04
N VAL A 312 9.78 2.16 15.04
CA VAL A 312 11.22 2.44 15.24
C VAL A 312 12.07 1.19 15.43
N PRO A 313 11.74 0.27 16.36
CA PRO A 313 12.51 -0.96 16.53
C PRO A 313 12.30 -1.96 15.40
N VAL A 314 11.24 -1.82 14.60
CA VAL A 314 10.90 -2.79 13.56
C VAL A 314 11.74 -2.52 12.32
N PHE A 315 12.36 -3.58 11.80
CA PHE A 315 13.01 -3.52 10.50
C PHE A 315 11.92 -3.50 9.42
N LEU A 316 11.39 -2.31 9.13
CA LEU A 316 10.42 -2.12 8.07
C LEU A 316 11.14 -1.59 6.85
N HIS A 317 11.19 -2.40 5.80
CA HIS A 317 11.59 -1.93 4.50
C HIS A 317 10.39 -1.28 3.80
N GLN A 318 10.62 -0.25 2.97
CA GLN A 318 9.54 0.44 2.25
C GLN A 318 8.67 -0.44 1.36
N ILE A 319 9.20 -1.56 0.86
CA ILE A 319 8.43 -2.54 0.07
C ILE A 319 7.49 -3.30 1.02
N SER A 320 8.05 -3.96 2.04
CA SER A 320 7.32 -4.70 3.06
C SER A 320 6.27 -3.86 3.79
N ALA A 321 6.54 -2.56 4.01
CA ALA A 321 5.56 -1.67 4.64
C ALA A 321 4.26 -1.52 3.81
N SER A 322 4.34 -1.60 2.48
CA SER A 322 3.13 -1.55 1.63
C SER A 322 2.36 -2.86 1.67
N SER A 323 3.06 -3.99 1.52
CA SER A 323 2.46 -5.33 1.57
C SER A 323 1.80 -5.60 2.92
N ILE A 324 2.52 -5.34 4.02
CA ILE A 324 1.95 -5.46 5.38
C ILE A 324 0.72 -4.57 5.56
N LEU A 325 0.75 -3.33 5.06
CA LEU A 325 -0.41 -2.45 5.18
C LEU A 325 -1.60 -2.93 4.35
N TYR A 326 -1.36 -3.49 3.16
CA TYR A 326 -2.40 -4.12 2.36
C TYR A 326 -3.07 -5.27 3.11
N HIS A 327 -2.28 -6.14 3.74
CA HIS A 327 -2.79 -7.24 4.57
C HIS A 327 -3.57 -6.76 5.81
N ILE A 328 -3.07 -5.73 6.49
CA ILE A 328 -3.78 -5.08 7.60
C ILE A 328 -5.12 -4.52 7.12
N LYS A 329 -5.12 -3.81 5.99
CA LYS A 329 -6.33 -3.21 5.40
C LYS A 329 -7.34 -4.29 5.02
N SER A 330 -6.88 -5.38 4.41
CA SER A 330 -7.71 -6.55 4.06
C SER A 330 -8.31 -7.21 5.30
N SER A 331 -7.53 -7.34 6.38
CA SER A 331 -7.98 -7.91 7.65
C SER A 331 -8.98 -7.02 8.43
N LEU A 332 -9.06 -5.73 8.09
CA LEU A 332 -9.98 -4.74 8.67
C LEU A 332 -11.17 -4.43 7.77
N ASP A 333 -11.52 -5.37 6.88
CA ASP A 333 -12.64 -5.25 5.95
C ASP A 333 -12.55 -4.00 5.05
N GLY A 334 -11.35 -3.48 4.82
CA GLY A 334 -11.09 -2.26 4.04
C GLY A 334 -11.06 -0.96 4.85
N THR A 335 -11.61 -0.95 6.07
CA THR A 335 -11.73 0.25 6.92
C THR A 335 -10.50 0.45 7.81
N LEU A 336 -9.43 0.94 7.21
CA LEU A 336 -8.17 1.28 7.87
C LEU A 336 -8.18 2.75 8.34
N ASP A 337 -7.70 3.04 9.55
CA ASP A 337 -7.34 4.41 9.94
C ASP A 337 -6.17 4.90 9.07
N GLY A 338 -6.49 5.81 8.14
CA GLY A 338 -5.54 6.26 7.14
C GLY A 338 -4.36 7.04 7.74
N GLY A 339 -4.57 7.74 8.86
CA GLY A 339 -3.50 8.44 9.58
C GLY A 339 -2.50 7.46 10.19
N VAL A 340 -3.00 6.39 10.80
CA VAL A 340 -2.16 5.31 11.36
C VAL A 340 -1.43 4.56 10.24
N GLY A 341 -2.14 4.23 9.15
CA GLY A 341 -1.53 3.58 7.99
C GLY A 341 -0.39 4.41 7.40
N LEU A 342 -0.56 5.73 7.27
CA LEU A 342 0.48 6.62 6.79
C LEU A 342 1.65 6.75 7.77
N ALA A 343 1.38 6.80 9.08
CA ALA A 343 2.41 6.79 10.11
C ALA A 343 3.28 5.52 10.04
N PHE A 344 2.67 4.37 9.80
CA PHE A 344 3.37 3.10 9.58
C PHE A 344 4.22 3.12 8.30
N MET A 345 3.67 3.58 7.19
CA MET A 345 4.37 3.63 5.88
C MET A 345 5.54 4.60 5.85
N ILE A 346 5.50 5.67 6.64
CA ILE A 346 6.55 6.69 6.68
C ILE A 346 7.53 6.41 7.81
N GLY A 347 7.02 6.23 9.03
CA GLY A 347 7.83 6.05 10.23
C GLY A 347 8.76 4.86 10.09
N GLY A 348 8.20 3.68 9.77
CA GLY A 348 8.94 2.43 9.70
C GLY A 348 10.19 2.49 8.81
N PRO A 349 10.05 2.78 7.51
CA PRO A 349 11.19 2.79 6.59
C PRO A 349 12.28 3.82 6.92
N VAL A 350 11.92 4.98 7.47
CA VAL A 350 12.87 6.05 7.80
C VAL A 350 13.60 5.77 9.10
N THR A 351 12.93 5.18 10.08
CA THR A 351 13.53 4.86 11.39
C THR A 351 14.12 3.46 11.48
N ALA A 352 14.19 2.73 10.36
CA ALA A 352 14.68 1.36 10.31
C ALA A 352 16.06 1.21 10.99
N MET A 353 16.21 0.15 11.79
CA MET A 353 17.41 -0.11 12.60
C MET A 353 18.75 0.02 11.84
N PRO A 354 18.93 -0.48 10.59
CA PRO A 354 20.21 -0.35 9.89
C PRO A 354 20.61 1.10 9.66
N THR A 355 19.63 1.95 9.37
CA THR A 355 19.85 3.38 9.17
C THR A 355 20.29 4.03 10.48
N MET A 356 19.64 3.69 11.59
CA MET A 356 19.98 4.18 12.92
C MET A 356 21.38 3.76 13.36
N VAL A 357 21.71 2.47 13.23
CA VAL A 357 23.02 1.91 13.59
C VAL A 357 24.13 2.57 12.78
N LEU A 358 23.92 2.71 11.46
CA LEU A 358 24.91 3.33 10.59
C LEU A 358 25.07 4.82 10.92
N PHE A 359 23.99 5.55 11.20
CA PHE A 359 24.05 6.94 11.64
C PHE A 359 24.85 7.10 12.94
N TRP A 360 24.56 6.27 13.94
CA TRP A 360 25.26 6.28 15.23
C TRP A 360 26.75 6.02 15.09
N SER A 361 27.15 5.20 14.10
CA SER A 361 28.55 4.87 13.84
C SER A 361 29.33 5.95 13.09
N VAL A 362 28.66 6.81 12.32
CA VAL A 362 29.31 7.79 11.42
C VAL A 362 29.22 9.21 11.95
N PHE A 363 28.07 9.60 12.49
CA PHE A 363 27.79 10.97 12.90
C PHE A 363 27.85 11.13 14.42
N LYS A 364 28.17 12.35 14.89
CA LYS A 364 28.10 12.64 16.34
C LYS A 364 26.66 12.45 16.85
N LYS A 365 26.51 12.04 18.12
CA LYS A 365 25.21 11.79 18.77
C LYS A 365 24.18 12.90 18.54
N ARG A 366 24.62 14.18 18.49
CA ARG A 366 23.74 15.34 18.22
C ARG A 366 23.04 15.25 16.86
N VAL A 367 23.75 14.83 15.82
CA VAL A 367 23.20 14.70 14.46
C VAL A 367 22.31 13.45 14.36
N PHE A 368 22.66 12.37 15.05
CA PHE A 368 21.79 11.20 15.21
C PHE A 368 20.44 11.57 15.84
N PHE A 369 20.45 12.25 16.99
CA PHE A 369 19.22 12.65 17.67
C PHE A 369 18.43 13.68 16.86
N LEU A 370 19.10 14.55 16.11
CA LEU A 370 18.42 15.42 15.15
C LEU A 370 17.69 14.60 14.08
N TYR A 371 18.37 13.64 13.44
CA TYR A 371 17.76 12.79 12.42
C TYR A 371 16.53 12.09 13.00
N LEU A 372 16.68 11.41 14.14
CA LEU A 372 15.59 10.70 14.79
C LEU A 372 14.42 11.64 15.15
N PHE A 373 14.71 12.81 15.73
CA PHE A 373 13.69 13.80 16.08
C PHE A 373 12.92 14.29 14.84
N VAL A 374 13.63 14.64 13.77
CA VAL A 374 13.01 15.06 12.50
C VAL A 374 12.15 13.94 11.91
N CYS A 375 12.63 12.70 11.98
CA CYS A 375 11.91 11.56 11.43
C CYS A 375 10.61 11.29 12.19
N LEU A 376 10.67 11.30 13.53
CA LEU A 376 9.50 11.09 14.37
C LEU A 376 8.50 12.26 14.27
N THR A 377 8.98 13.50 14.45
CA THR A 377 8.09 14.68 14.39
C THR A 377 7.49 14.88 13.01
N GLY A 378 8.27 14.70 11.94
CA GLY A 378 7.76 14.81 10.58
C GLY A 378 6.74 13.72 10.25
N THR A 379 6.95 12.49 10.71
CA THR A 379 5.96 11.41 10.56
C THR A 379 4.66 11.75 11.26
N LEU A 380 4.72 12.22 12.51
CA LEU A 380 3.53 12.63 13.27
C LEU A 380 2.80 13.80 12.60
N LEU A 381 3.54 14.84 12.17
CA LEU A 381 2.96 16.00 11.49
C LEU A 381 2.25 15.61 10.19
N ILE A 382 2.87 14.73 9.40
CA ILE A 382 2.28 14.26 8.14
C ILE A 382 1.06 13.37 8.42
N ALA A 383 1.13 12.47 9.39
CA ALA A 383 0.03 11.56 9.73
C ALA A 383 -1.18 12.33 10.30
N TYR A 384 -0.97 13.23 11.26
CA TYR A 384 -2.04 14.08 11.79
C TYR A 384 -2.55 15.07 10.75
N GLY A 385 -1.67 15.65 9.93
CA GLY A 385 -2.04 16.54 8.84
C GLY A 385 -2.91 15.82 7.80
N PHE A 386 -2.54 14.61 7.40
CA PHE A 386 -3.33 13.76 6.52
C PHE A 386 -4.69 13.42 7.14
N ARG A 387 -4.69 13.01 8.41
CA ARG A 387 -5.91 12.68 9.13
C ARG A 387 -6.89 13.85 9.21
N ALA A 388 -6.39 15.07 9.45
CA ALA A 388 -7.21 16.26 9.56
C ALA A 388 -7.68 16.82 8.20
N ALA A 389 -6.83 16.72 7.16
CA ALA A 389 -7.08 17.41 5.89
C ALA A 389 -7.70 16.51 4.80
N LEU A 390 -7.55 15.19 4.87
CA LEU A 390 -7.90 14.28 3.77
C LEU A 390 -8.76 13.07 4.21
N PHE A 391 -8.52 12.54 5.41
CA PHE A 391 -9.13 11.29 5.86
C PHE A 391 -10.54 11.49 6.43
N VAL A 392 -11.46 10.59 6.09
CA VAL A 392 -12.76 10.44 6.76
C VAL A 392 -12.77 9.09 7.49
N PRO A 393 -12.97 9.06 8.81
CA PRO A 393 -13.05 7.80 9.57
C PRO A 393 -14.12 6.86 9.00
N GLY A 394 -13.80 5.56 8.95
CA GLY A 394 -14.74 4.54 8.48
C GLY A 394 -14.92 4.45 6.97
N VAL A 395 -14.19 5.22 6.17
CA VAL A 395 -14.25 5.14 4.70
C VAL A 395 -13.04 4.40 4.15
N ASP A 396 -13.27 3.40 3.30
CA ASP A 396 -12.23 2.65 2.58
C ASP A 396 -11.55 3.55 1.54
N THR A 397 -10.56 4.33 1.99
CA THR A 397 -9.79 5.23 1.12
C THR A 397 -9.01 4.39 0.10
N GLY A 398 -9.17 4.69 -1.19
CA GLY A 398 -8.60 3.93 -2.31
C GLY A 398 -9.58 3.01 -3.03
N ASN A 399 -10.82 2.84 -2.52
CA ASN A 399 -11.80 1.95 -3.13
C ASN A 399 -12.30 2.48 -4.48
N ASP A 400 -12.35 1.61 -5.50
CA ASP A 400 -12.78 1.95 -6.85
C ASP A 400 -14.16 2.60 -6.93
N LEU A 401 -15.09 2.20 -6.05
CA LEU A 401 -16.45 2.75 -5.99
C LEU A 401 -16.46 4.24 -5.60
N LEU A 402 -15.52 4.64 -4.75
CA LEU A 402 -15.46 5.97 -4.15
C LEU A 402 -14.53 6.92 -4.92
N ARG A 403 -13.93 6.48 -6.03
CA ARG A 403 -13.00 7.28 -6.83
C ARG A 403 -13.62 8.58 -7.31
N GLY A 404 -13.00 9.69 -6.91
CA GLY A 404 -13.44 11.04 -7.29
C GLY A 404 -14.73 11.50 -6.62
N VAL A 405 -15.24 10.76 -5.63
CA VAL A 405 -16.44 11.09 -4.86
C VAL A 405 -16.02 11.83 -3.58
N ARG A 406 -16.58 13.01 -3.34
CA ARG A 406 -16.34 13.80 -2.11
C ARG A 406 -17.40 13.56 -1.08
N SER A 407 -18.65 13.56 -1.50
CA SER A 407 -19.78 13.27 -0.64
C SER A 407 -20.91 12.60 -1.40
N LEU A 408 -21.72 11.85 -0.65
CA LEU A 408 -22.88 11.11 -1.12
C LEU A 408 -24.13 11.56 -0.36
N SER A 409 -25.30 11.40 -0.95
CA SER A 409 -26.55 11.60 -0.21
C SER A 409 -26.73 10.52 0.85
N GLY A 410 -26.81 10.87 2.13
CA GLY A 410 -27.05 9.88 3.20
C GLY A 410 -28.50 9.45 3.27
N GLY A 411 -29.38 10.36 3.69
CA GLY A 411 -30.80 10.10 3.89
C GLY A 411 -31.07 8.90 4.81
N VAL A 412 -32.26 8.34 4.66
CA VAL A 412 -32.69 7.15 5.41
C VAL A 412 -32.08 5.90 4.76
N SER A 413 -31.08 5.32 5.42
CA SER A 413 -30.27 4.20 4.92
C SER A 413 -30.47 2.92 5.74
N ALA A 414 -30.55 1.77 5.07
CA ALA A 414 -30.49 0.48 5.73
C ALA A 414 -29.07 0.20 6.25
N VAL A 415 -28.96 -0.30 7.49
CA VAL A 415 -27.67 -0.61 8.11
C VAL A 415 -27.20 -1.98 7.65
N ILE A 416 -26.00 -2.05 7.07
CA ILE A 416 -25.42 -3.30 6.60
C ILE A 416 -24.69 -4.01 7.75
N LYS A 417 -24.94 -5.30 7.94
CA LYS A 417 -24.18 -6.19 8.82
C LYS A 417 -23.50 -7.26 8.00
N LYS A 418 -22.21 -7.43 8.26
CA LYS A 418 -21.37 -8.47 7.67
C LYS A 418 -21.60 -9.79 8.41
N GLN A 419 -21.88 -10.87 7.67
CA GLN A 419 -21.99 -12.24 8.19
C GLN A 419 -20.89 -13.18 7.67
N SER A 420 -20.29 -12.88 6.51
CA SER A 420 -19.23 -13.70 5.88
C SER A 420 -17.94 -12.90 5.71
N SER A 421 -16.77 -13.54 5.81
CA SER A 421 -15.45 -12.92 5.58
C SER A 421 -15.25 -12.37 4.17
N THR A 422 -15.98 -12.89 3.18
CA THR A 422 -15.95 -12.49 1.76
C THR A 422 -16.54 -11.10 1.48
N VAL A 423 -17.28 -10.56 2.46
CA VAL A 423 -17.88 -9.23 2.36
C VAL A 423 -16.91 -8.19 2.90
N ARG A 424 -16.69 -7.13 2.14
CA ARG A 424 -15.86 -5.98 2.49
C ARG A 424 -16.75 -4.76 2.70
N ILE A 425 -16.58 -4.05 3.82
CA ILE A 425 -17.29 -2.80 4.08
C ILE A 425 -16.52 -1.66 3.42
N VAL A 426 -17.20 -0.91 2.55
CA VAL A 426 -16.58 0.17 1.79
C VAL A 426 -16.76 1.51 2.49
N MET A 427 -17.89 1.70 3.19
CA MET A 427 -18.20 2.97 3.84
C MET A 427 -19.01 2.75 5.12
N ASP A 428 -18.47 3.25 6.23
CA ASP A 428 -19.07 3.25 7.56
C ASP A 428 -18.80 4.57 8.33
N PRO A 429 -19.28 5.72 7.84
CA PRO A 429 -18.94 7.03 8.39
C PRO A 429 -19.59 7.30 9.76
N THR A 430 -20.71 6.62 10.07
CA THR A 430 -21.51 6.81 11.30
C THR A 430 -21.55 5.58 12.21
N ARG A 431 -20.70 4.55 11.97
CA ARG A 431 -20.79 3.21 12.60
C ARG A 431 -22.09 2.48 12.30
N GLN A 432 -22.67 2.79 11.15
CA GLN A 432 -23.86 2.21 10.57
C GLN A 432 -23.55 1.95 9.09
N ASN A 433 -22.84 0.85 8.82
CA ASN A 433 -22.31 0.52 7.49
C ASN A 433 -23.31 0.82 6.36
N ALA A 434 -22.91 1.63 5.39
CA ALA A 434 -23.79 2.13 4.35
C ALA A 434 -23.57 1.45 2.99
N ILE A 435 -22.33 1.04 2.70
CA ILE A 435 -21.94 0.43 1.42
C ILE A 435 -21.02 -0.77 1.69
N ALA A 436 -21.30 -1.90 1.03
CA ALA A 436 -20.46 -3.09 1.07
C ALA A 436 -20.29 -3.72 -0.31
N THR A 437 -19.21 -4.47 -0.48
CA THR A 437 -18.93 -5.26 -1.69
C THR A 437 -18.67 -6.70 -1.31
N CYS A 438 -19.09 -7.64 -2.14
CA CYS A 438 -18.71 -9.04 -2.05
C CYS A 438 -18.05 -9.45 -3.38
N THR A 439 -16.89 -10.07 -3.30
CA THR A 439 -16.19 -10.67 -4.44
C THR A 439 -16.00 -12.15 -4.14
N ASN A 440 -16.19 -13.02 -5.12
CA ASN A 440 -15.84 -14.44 -4.94
C ASN A 440 -14.32 -14.60 -4.85
N ASP A 441 -13.85 -15.39 -3.88
CA ASP A 441 -12.43 -15.65 -3.57
C ASP A 441 -11.66 -16.39 -4.69
N LEU A 442 -12.37 -16.86 -5.72
CA LEU A 442 -11.77 -17.40 -6.94
C LEU A 442 -11.69 -16.25 -7.97
N GLU A 443 -10.49 -15.66 -8.09
CA GLU A 443 -10.08 -14.64 -9.06
C GLU A 443 -11.15 -14.32 -10.14
N GLY A 444 -11.96 -13.28 -9.90
CA GLY A 444 -12.72 -12.60 -10.95
C GLY A 444 -14.03 -13.23 -11.43
N GLN A 445 -14.72 -14.05 -10.63
CA GLN A 445 -16.08 -14.52 -10.98
C GLN A 445 -17.17 -13.84 -10.15
N GLY A 446 -17.61 -12.66 -10.60
CA GLY A 446 -18.85 -12.00 -10.16
C GLY A 446 -18.67 -11.13 -8.92
N GLY A 447 -18.92 -9.82 -9.10
CA GLY A 447 -18.93 -8.84 -8.01
C GLY A 447 -20.37 -8.48 -7.60
N VAL A 448 -20.60 -8.38 -6.29
CA VAL A 448 -21.87 -7.87 -5.74
C VAL A 448 -21.62 -6.58 -4.97
N VAL A 449 -22.40 -5.54 -5.26
CA VAL A 449 -22.40 -4.29 -4.49
C VAL A 449 -23.71 -4.21 -3.71
N PHE A 450 -23.60 -3.82 -2.44
CA PHE A 450 -24.72 -3.55 -1.54
C PHE A 450 -24.71 -2.07 -1.16
N ASP A 451 -25.83 -1.39 -1.37
CA ASP A 451 -26.03 -0.01 -0.93
C ASP A 451 -27.31 0.07 -0.08
N GLY A 452 -27.17 0.61 1.14
CA GLY A 452 -28.27 0.80 2.06
C GLY A 452 -29.15 2.02 1.73
N CYS A 453 -28.76 2.86 0.78
CA CYS A 453 -29.41 4.14 0.51
C CYS A 453 -29.94 4.25 -0.91
N ARG A 454 -31.24 3.99 -1.04
CA ARG A 454 -31.93 4.15 -2.33
C ARG A 454 -31.95 5.59 -2.86
N GLU A 455 -32.01 6.60 -1.99
CA GLU A 455 -32.21 7.99 -2.41
C GLU A 455 -31.13 8.50 -3.39
N ARG A 456 -29.89 8.03 -3.27
CA ARG A 456 -28.74 8.40 -4.13
C ARG A 456 -28.99 8.14 -5.62
N PHE A 457 -29.83 7.16 -5.95
CA PHE A 457 -30.09 6.72 -7.32
C PHE A 457 -31.30 7.41 -7.97
N LEU A 458 -32.15 8.05 -7.16
CA LEU A 458 -33.44 8.61 -7.60
C LEU A 458 -33.28 10.04 -8.14
N GLU A 459 -34.09 10.44 -9.12
CA GLU A 459 -34.00 11.75 -9.82
C GLU A 459 -33.75 12.95 -8.90
N ARG A 460 -34.50 13.04 -7.78
CA ARG A 460 -34.44 14.19 -6.86
C ARG A 460 -33.06 14.39 -6.23
N SER A 461 -32.37 13.30 -5.91
CA SER A 461 -31.07 13.34 -5.22
C SER A 461 -29.91 12.89 -6.09
N ALA A 462 -30.18 12.25 -7.24
CA ALA A 462 -29.18 11.87 -8.24
C ALA A 462 -28.40 13.06 -8.81
N GLY A 463 -28.94 14.28 -8.72
CA GLY A 463 -28.24 15.51 -9.08
C GLY A 463 -27.44 16.17 -7.94
N LEU A 464 -27.60 15.69 -6.70
CA LEU A 464 -26.95 16.24 -5.52
C LEU A 464 -25.62 15.54 -5.25
N TYR A 465 -24.67 16.29 -4.68
CA TYR A 465 -23.31 15.84 -4.35
C TYR A 465 -22.65 15.12 -5.55
N ASP A 466 -21.91 14.03 -5.30
CA ASP A 466 -21.22 13.25 -6.32
C ASP A 466 -21.92 11.92 -6.65
N ASN A 467 -23.22 11.80 -6.39
CA ASN A 467 -23.99 10.56 -6.60
C ASN A 467 -23.86 10.02 -8.04
N ARG A 468 -23.83 10.89 -9.06
CA ARG A 468 -23.66 10.45 -10.47
C ARG A 468 -22.31 9.80 -10.73
N ALA A 469 -21.25 10.33 -10.11
CA ALA A 469 -19.91 9.78 -10.24
C ALA A 469 -19.84 8.40 -9.57
N TYR A 470 -20.44 8.30 -8.37
CA TYR A 470 -20.55 7.04 -7.64
C TYR A 470 -21.31 5.95 -8.41
N VAL A 471 -22.49 6.26 -8.96
CA VAL A 471 -23.25 5.27 -9.74
C VAL A 471 -22.51 4.84 -11.01
N GLY A 472 -21.80 5.77 -11.67
CA GLY A 472 -20.90 5.40 -12.78
C GLY A 472 -19.74 4.51 -12.34
N ASN A 473 -19.18 4.74 -11.14
CA ASN A 473 -18.13 3.89 -10.58
C ASN A 473 -18.66 2.48 -10.23
N ILE A 474 -19.90 2.35 -9.73
CA ILE A 474 -20.54 1.04 -9.51
C ILE A 474 -20.62 0.26 -10.82
N ALA A 475 -21.16 0.87 -11.89
CA ALA A 475 -21.30 0.21 -13.18
C ALA A 475 -19.94 -0.28 -13.73
N ARG A 476 -18.90 0.55 -13.56
CA ARG A 476 -17.54 0.22 -13.98
C ARG A 476 -16.91 -0.87 -13.15
N TRP A 477 -17.05 -0.80 -11.83
CA TRP A 477 -16.52 -1.82 -10.93
C TRP A 477 -17.18 -3.18 -11.17
N LEU A 478 -18.50 -3.19 -11.38
CA LEU A 478 -19.25 -4.40 -11.74
C LEU A 478 -18.83 -4.94 -13.11
N GLU A 479 -18.49 -4.10 -14.09
CA GLU A 479 -17.95 -4.51 -15.39
C GLU A 479 -16.54 -5.11 -15.26
N GLU A 480 -15.67 -4.49 -14.46
CA GLU A 480 -14.29 -4.97 -14.22
C GLU A 480 -14.25 -6.32 -13.51
N ASN A 481 -15.23 -6.58 -12.64
CA ASN A 481 -15.41 -7.87 -11.96
C ASN A 481 -16.36 -8.81 -12.73
N ASN A 482 -16.69 -8.48 -13.99
CA ASN A 482 -17.52 -9.31 -14.85
C ASN A 482 -16.67 -10.17 -15.78
N SER A 483 -16.85 -11.48 -15.74
CA SER A 483 -16.19 -12.39 -16.68
C SER A 483 -17.01 -12.67 -17.95
N SER A 484 -18.22 -12.11 -18.07
CA SER A 484 -19.14 -12.32 -19.20
C SER A 484 -18.89 -11.34 -20.34
N ALA A 485 -19.08 -11.81 -21.58
CA ALA A 485 -18.94 -11.00 -22.80
C ALA A 485 -19.97 -9.85 -22.92
N VAL A 486 -21.00 -9.82 -22.07
CA VAL A 486 -22.13 -8.86 -22.13
C VAL A 486 -22.07 -7.80 -21.03
N GLY A 487 -20.86 -7.47 -20.52
CA GLY A 487 -20.65 -6.65 -19.32
C GLY A 487 -21.27 -5.24 -19.29
N ARG A 488 -21.70 -4.68 -20.44
CA ARG A 488 -22.25 -3.31 -20.57
C ARG A 488 -23.77 -3.20 -20.67
N GLN A 489 -24.48 -4.32 -20.59
CA GLN A 489 -25.94 -4.34 -20.50
C GLN A 489 -26.37 -4.36 -19.04
N ILE A 490 -27.02 -3.28 -18.59
CA ILE A 490 -27.52 -3.11 -17.23
C ILE A 490 -29.02 -3.33 -17.24
N LEU A 491 -29.50 -4.32 -16.50
CA LEU A 491 -30.92 -4.53 -16.24
C LEU A 491 -31.25 -4.02 -14.84
N VAL A 492 -32.14 -3.05 -14.76
CA VAL A 492 -32.61 -2.47 -13.51
C VAL A 492 -33.97 -3.07 -13.21
N TYR A 493 -34.06 -3.82 -12.12
CA TYR A 493 -35.27 -4.52 -11.69
C TYR A 493 -35.76 -3.95 -10.37
N THR A 494 -36.96 -3.37 -10.37
CA THR A 494 -37.61 -2.83 -9.18
C THR A 494 -38.74 -3.74 -8.72
N LEU A 495 -38.72 -4.07 -7.41
CA LEU A 495 -39.69 -4.94 -6.75
C LEU A 495 -40.99 -4.21 -6.32
N HIS A 496 -41.10 -2.91 -6.57
CA HIS A 496 -42.29 -2.12 -6.24
C HIS A 496 -42.74 -1.30 -7.45
N ASP A 497 -44.06 -1.18 -7.61
CA ASP A 497 -44.67 -0.65 -8.84
C ASP A 497 -44.68 0.88 -8.94
N ASP A 498 -44.59 1.59 -7.80
CA ASP A 498 -44.73 3.06 -7.72
C ASP A 498 -43.41 3.81 -7.42
N LEU A 499 -42.27 3.11 -7.36
CA LEU A 499 -41.00 3.76 -7.03
C LEU A 499 -40.46 4.57 -8.22
N PRO A 500 -39.94 5.79 -7.98
CA PRO A 500 -39.40 6.61 -9.05
C PRO A 500 -38.19 5.94 -9.73
N TYR A 501 -38.12 6.11 -11.04
CA TYR A 501 -37.07 5.61 -11.92
C TYR A 501 -35.67 6.13 -11.53
N LEU A 502 -34.62 5.44 -12.00
CA LEU A 502 -33.26 5.99 -12.00
C LEU A 502 -33.27 7.40 -12.55
N GLY A 503 -32.58 8.32 -11.86
CA GLY A 503 -32.52 9.71 -12.31
C GLY A 503 -31.98 9.82 -13.73
N LYS A 504 -32.57 10.68 -14.55
CA LYS A 504 -32.15 11.00 -15.93
C LYS A 504 -30.67 11.37 -15.98
N GLY A 505 -30.19 12.14 -15.00
CA GLY A 505 -28.77 12.46 -14.89
C GLY A 505 -27.84 11.26 -14.70
N VAL A 506 -28.32 10.18 -14.07
CA VAL A 506 -27.60 8.90 -13.94
C VAL A 506 -27.67 8.12 -15.24
N LEU A 507 -28.84 8.03 -15.88
CA LEU A 507 -29.00 7.39 -17.19
C LEU A 507 -28.12 8.06 -18.25
N ASP A 508 -28.10 9.39 -18.30
CA ASP A 508 -27.25 10.18 -19.21
C ASP A 508 -25.75 9.98 -18.94
N ARG A 509 -25.37 9.69 -17.69
CA ARG A 509 -23.98 9.37 -17.35
C ARG A 509 -23.62 7.96 -17.82
N LEU A 510 -24.46 6.97 -17.54
CA LEU A 510 -24.26 5.59 -17.95
C LEU A 510 -24.22 5.47 -19.48
N ALA A 511 -25.11 6.16 -20.19
CA ALA A 511 -25.13 6.20 -21.65
C ALA A 511 -23.84 6.82 -22.22
N ARG A 512 -23.31 7.89 -21.62
CA ARG A 512 -22.02 8.50 -22.03
C ARG A 512 -20.83 7.58 -21.81
N GLU A 513 -20.89 6.70 -20.81
CA GLU A 513 -19.85 5.68 -20.58
C GLU A 513 -20.04 4.43 -21.46
N GLY A 514 -21.12 4.37 -22.25
CA GLY A 514 -21.39 3.32 -23.21
C GLY A 514 -22.20 2.14 -22.66
N TYR A 515 -22.90 2.32 -21.53
CA TYR A 515 -23.81 1.32 -20.98
C TYR A 515 -25.21 1.45 -21.60
N SER A 516 -25.82 0.30 -21.87
CA SER A 516 -27.22 0.21 -22.27
C SER A 516 -28.05 -0.22 -21.07
N VAL A 517 -29.01 0.62 -20.66
CA VAL A 517 -29.80 0.43 -19.44
C VAL A 517 -31.24 0.08 -19.81
N SER A 518 -31.72 -1.07 -19.37
CA SER A 518 -33.13 -1.49 -19.47
C SER A 518 -33.76 -1.47 -18.08
N VAL A 519 -34.87 -0.75 -17.92
CA VAL A 519 -35.58 -0.64 -16.63
C VAL A 519 -36.87 -1.44 -16.69
N LEU A 520 -37.04 -2.35 -15.73
CA LEU A 520 -38.20 -3.21 -15.61
C LEU A 520 -38.79 -3.16 -14.19
N THR A 521 -40.11 -3.23 -14.13
CA THR A 521 -40.90 -3.28 -12.89
C THR A 521 -41.59 -4.63 -12.75
N ARG A 522 -41.93 -5.01 -11.51
CA ARG A 522 -42.70 -6.23 -11.21
C ARG A 522 -44.01 -6.27 -12.02
N ARG A 523 -44.70 -5.14 -12.20
CA ARG A 523 -45.88 -5.03 -13.08
C ARG A 523 -45.62 -5.37 -14.55
N THR A 524 -44.50 -4.90 -15.11
CA THR A 524 -44.16 -5.14 -16.54
C THR A 524 -43.55 -6.52 -16.79
N ALA A 525 -42.84 -7.07 -15.81
CA ALA A 525 -42.17 -8.34 -15.87
C ALA A 525 -42.34 -9.06 -14.51
N PRO A 526 -43.40 -9.88 -14.37
CA PRO A 526 -43.76 -10.49 -13.09
C PRO A 526 -42.71 -11.46 -12.55
N GLN A 527 -41.83 -11.98 -13.41
CA GLN A 527 -40.71 -12.83 -13.01
C GLN A 527 -39.44 -12.56 -13.81
N LEU A 528 -38.28 -12.70 -13.16
CA LEU A 528 -36.96 -12.62 -13.80
C LEU A 528 -36.64 -13.87 -14.62
N SER A 529 -37.00 -13.88 -15.91
CA SER A 529 -36.76 -15.05 -16.79
C SER A 529 -35.27 -15.22 -17.18
N GLU A 530 -34.84 -16.47 -17.41
CA GLU A 530 -33.49 -16.81 -17.90
C GLU A 530 -33.05 -16.04 -19.15
N PRO A 531 -33.85 -15.94 -20.24
CA PRO A 531 -33.42 -15.24 -21.44
C PRO A 531 -33.16 -13.74 -21.23
N MET A 532 -33.76 -13.14 -20.19
CA MET A 532 -33.48 -11.76 -19.80
C MET A 532 -32.11 -11.65 -19.12
N LEU A 533 -31.81 -12.57 -18.20
CA LEU A 533 -30.54 -12.62 -17.46
C LEU A 533 -29.37 -12.98 -18.38
N ASP A 534 -29.58 -13.82 -19.41
CA ASP A 534 -28.56 -14.19 -20.38
C ASP A 534 -28.03 -13.00 -21.17
N ARG A 535 -28.92 -12.09 -21.58
CA ARG A 535 -28.60 -10.86 -22.32
C ARG A 535 -28.09 -9.72 -21.43
N THR A 536 -28.05 -9.94 -20.13
CA THR A 536 -27.67 -8.94 -19.14
C THR A 536 -26.27 -9.26 -18.63
N GLY A 537 -25.43 -8.22 -18.52
CA GLY A 537 -24.13 -8.32 -17.85
C GLY A 537 -24.21 -7.89 -16.38
N GLN A 538 -25.07 -6.93 -16.07
CA GLN A 538 -25.24 -6.40 -14.73
C GLN A 538 -26.71 -6.34 -14.33
N LEU A 539 -27.07 -6.93 -13.20
CA LEU A 539 -28.42 -6.88 -12.65
C LEU A 539 -28.45 -5.92 -11.46
N TRP A 540 -29.30 -4.90 -11.50
CA TRP A 540 -29.47 -3.94 -10.41
C TRP A 540 -30.86 -4.10 -9.80
N VAL A 541 -30.92 -4.65 -8.59
CA VAL A 541 -32.15 -4.94 -7.88
C VAL A 541 -32.42 -3.86 -6.84
N PHE A 542 -33.53 -3.15 -7.03
CA PHE A 542 -34.01 -2.16 -6.08
C PHE A 542 -35.10 -2.79 -5.21
N CYS A 543 -34.78 -3.01 -3.94
CA CYS A 543 -35.66 -3.60 -2.97
C CYS A 543 -36.42 -2.51 -2.20
N GLY A 544 -37.74 -2.68 -2.06
CA GLY A 544 -38.59 -1.77 -1.31
C GLY A 544 -40.06 -2.20 -1.33
N GLY A 545 -40.82 -1.77 -0.32
CA GLY A 545 -42.25 -2.05 -0.17
C GLY A 545 -42.53 -3.22 0.80
N ALA A 546 -43.63 -3.13 1.52
CA ALA A 546 -44.08 -4.16 2.46
C ALA A 546 -44.93 -5.22 1.74
N GLY A 547 -44.70 -6.50 2.04
CA GLY A 547 -45.54 -7.61 1.59
C GLY A 547 -44.82 -8.72 0.81
N PRO A 548 -45.51 -9.83 0.49
CA PRO A 548 -44.92 -10.95 -0.24
C PRO A 548 -44.63 -10.64 -1.72
N GLU A 549 -45.28 -9.63 -2.30
CA GLU A 549 -45.10 -9.24 -3.71
C GLU A 549 -43.79 -8.47 -3.96
N SER A 550 -43.23 -7.85 -2.91
CA SER A 550 -41.93 -7.17 -2.95
C SER A 550 -40.75 -8.12 -2.68
N ARG A 551 -40.98 -9.44 -2.69
CA ARG A 551 -39.97 -10.48 -2.50
C ARG A 551 -39.75 -11.27 -3.77
N LEU A 552 -38.49 -11.62 -4.02
CA LEU A 552 -38.14 -12.59 -5.06
C LEU A 552 -38.60 -13.99 -4.64
N THR A 553 -39.15 -14.73 -5.58
CA THR A 553 -39.52 -16.14 -5.35
C THR A 553 -38.26 -17.00 -5.23
N ALA A 554 -38.36 -18.18 -4.60
CA ALA A 554 -37.23 -19.10 -4.44
C ALA A 554 -36.54 -19.44 -5.78
N ALA A 555 -37.32 -19.61 -6.85
CA ALA A 555 -36.80 -19.86 -8.19
C ALA A 555 -36.06 -18.65 -8.79
N GLU A 556 -36.48 -17.43 -8.48
CA GLU A 556 -35.77 -16.21 -8.91
C GLU A 556 -34.47 -16.02 -8.14
N LEU A 557 -34.48 -16.26 -6.83
CA LEU A 557 -33.27 -16.19 -5.99
C LEU A 557 -32.20 -17.16 -6.48
N GLU A 558 -32.59 -18.38 -6.87
CA GLU A 558 -31.66 -19.36 -7.42
C GLU A 558 -31.07 -18.91 -8.76
N ARG A 559 -31.91 -18.38 -9.66
CA ARG A 559 -31.45 -17.81 -10.95
C ARG A 559 -30.50 -16.64 -10.77
N VAL A 560 -30.78 -15.73 -9.83
CA VAL A 560 -29.87 -14.61 -9.52
C VAL A 560 -28.56 -15.11 -8.91
N SER A 561 -28.61 -16.14 -8.07
CA SER A 561 -27.41 -16.77 -7.51
C SER A 561 -26.55 -17.40 -8.61
N GLN A 562 -27.16 -18.13 -9.55
CA GLN A 562 -26.49 -18.68 -10.73
C GLN A 562 -25.94 -17.61 -11.67
N PHE A 563 -26.66 -16.49 -11.82
CA PHE A 563 -26.20 -15.34 -12.60
C PHE A 563 -24.89 -14.77 -12.05
N VAL A 564 -24.80 -14.56 -10.74
CA VAL A 564 -23.56 -14.08 -10.08
C VAL A 564 -22.47 -15.15 -10.13
N ALA A 565 -22.81 -16.41 -9.88
CA ALA A 565 -21.85 -17.53 -9.98
C ALA A 565 -21.30 -17.71 -11.41
N GLY A 566 -22.07 -17.35 -12.43
CA GLY A 566 -21.62 -17.25 -13.83
C GLY A 566 -20.69 -16.07 -14.11
N GLY A 567 -20.31 -15.32 -13.07
CA GLY A 567 -19.35 -14.22 -13.11
C GLY A 567 -19.91 -12.89 -13.54
N LYS A 568 -21.24 -12.70 -13.48
CA LYS A 568 -21.91 -11.45 -13.81
C LYS A 568 -22.11 -10.55 -12.58
N GLY A 569 -22.28 -9.25 -12.79
CA GLY A 569 -22.31 -8.25 -11.72
C GLY A 569 -23.71 -8.03 -11.14
N LEU A 570 -23.83 -7.90 -9.81
CA LEU A 570 -25.10 -7.63 -9.12
C LEU A 570 -24.99 -6.37 -8.25
N LEU A 571 -25.98 -5.49 -8.33
CA LEU A 571 -26.18 -4.40 -7.37
C LEU A 571 -27.48 -4.67 -6.60
N VAL A 572 -27.41 -4.66 -5.28
CA VAL A 572 -28.56 -4.77 -4.38
C VAL A 572 -28.70 -3.47 -3.62
N VAL A 573 -29.78 -2.74 -3.86
CA VAL A 573 -30.09 -1.49 -3.17
C VAL A 573 -31.24 -1.75 -2.21
N ALA A 574 -30.99 -1.55 -0.92
CA ALA A 574 -32.02 -1.54 0.11
C ALA A 574 -32.39 -0.09 0.46
N GLY A 575 -33.62 0.15 0.89
CA GLY A 575 -34.04 1.48 1.34
C GLY A 575 -35.52 1.54 1.67
N GLN A 576 -35.89 2.43 2.59
CA GLN A 576 -37.27 2.56 3.08
C GLN A 576 -38.22 3.00 1.95
N SER A 577 -39.40 2.36 1.80
CA SER A 577 -40.44 2.83 0.85
C SER A 577 -41.03 4.17 1.33
N PRO A 578 -41.45 5.09 0.44
CA PRO A 578 -42.18 6.29 0.85
C PRO A 578 -43.47 5.84 1.57
N GLY A 579 -43.50 5.94 2.91
CA GLY A 579 -44.62 5.40 3.72
C GLY A 579 -44.23 4.73 5.05
N GLY A 580 -42.94 4.55 5.35
CA GLY A 580 -42.48 4.31 6.72
C GLY A 580 -42.50 2.88 7.26
N THR A 581 -42.64 1.85 6.42
CA THR A 581 -42.47 0.45 6.85
C THR A 581 -41.03 -0.02 6.61
N ASP A 582 -40.31 -0.36 7.69
CA ASP A 582 -38.94 -0.89 7.68
C ASP A 582 -38.85 -2.36 7.23
N ASP A 583 -39.62 -2.75 6.21
CA ASP A 583 -39.59 -4.12 5.69
C ASP A 583 -38.37 -4.32 4.77
N LEU A 584 -37.29 -4.83 5.37
CA LEU A 584 -36.04 -5.18 4.68
C LEU A 584 -36.00 -6.65 4.23
N SER A 585 -37.09 -7.41 4.42
CA SER A 585 -37.13 -8.85 4.13
C SER A 585 -36.86 -9.18 2.66
N GLY A 586 -37.32 -8.34 1.72
CA GLY A 586 -37.02 -8.49 0.29
C GLY A 586 -35.53 -8.40 0.00
N ALA A 587 -34.84 -7.39 0.54
CA ALA A 587 -33.39 -7.24 0.40
C ALA A 587 -32.64 -8.39 1.10
N ASN A 588 -33.05 -8.76 2.31
CA ASN A 588 -32.43 -9.83 3.08
C ASN A 588 -32.61 -11.22 2.46
N SER A 589 -33.68 -11.46 1.69
CA SER A 589 -33.87 -12.74 0.97
C SER A 589 -32.75 -13.01 -0.06
N LEU A 590 -32.16 -11.95 -0.60
CA LEU A 590 -31.06 -12.00 -1.56
C LEU A 590 -29.70 -11.80 -0.87
N ALA A 591 -29.57 -10.79 -0.02
CA ALA A 591 -28.30 -10.38 0.58
C ALA A 591 -27.69 -11.43 1.50
N THR A 592 -28.51 -12.17 2.26
CA THR A 592 -28.03 -13.18 3.22
C THR A 592 -27.32 -14.34 2.52
N ARG A 593 -27.67 -14.66 1.26
CA ARG A 593 -26.97 -15.66 0.44
C ARG A 593 -25.53 -15.26 0.11
N PHE A 594 -25.23 -13.97 0.14
CA PHE A 594 -23.90 -13.41 -0.08
C PHE A 594 -23.24 -12.97 1.24
N GLY A 595 -23.78 -13.38 2.38
CA GLY A 595 -23.22 -13.08 3.71
C GLY A 595 -23.45 -11.64 4.18
N VAL A 596 -24.51 -10.99 3.70
CA VAL A 596 -24.90 -9.62 4.09
C VAL A 596 -26.30 -9.61 4.70
N GLU A 597 -26.48 -8.86 5.78
CA GLU A 597 -27.79 -8.63 6.40
C GLU A 597 -28.05 -7.13 6.55
N PHE A 598 -29.17 -6.65 6.02
CA PHE A 598 -29.69 -5.31 6.30
C PHE A 598 -30.44 -5.32 7.62
N ALA A 599 -29.82 -4.79 8.67
CA ALA A 599 -30.30 -4.86 10.06
C ALA A 599 -30.83 -3.51 10.53
N GLY A 600 -32.05 -3.18 10.09
CA GLY A 600 -32.74 -1.95 10.45
C GLY A 600 -32.35 -0.76 9.58
N VAL A 601 -32.95 0.39 9.91
CA VAL A 601 -32.83 1.62 9.15
C VAL A 601 -32.33 2.72 10.07
N ALA A 602 -31.43 3.56 9.57
CA ALA A 602 -30.91 4.71 10.30
C ALA A 602 -30.85 5.95 9.40
N ASP A 603 -31.14 7.11 9.97
CA ASP A 603 -30.94 8.40 9.30
C ASP A 603 -29.46 8.79 9.40
N GLN A 604 -28.79 8.86 8.26
CA GLN A 604 -27.37 9.21 8.18
C GLN A 604 -27.12 10.69 7.89
N GLY A 605 -28.17 11.52 7.93
CA GLY A 605 -28.09 12.93 7.55
C GLY A 605 -28.07 13.13 6.04
N SER A 606 -28.22 14.37 5.57
CA SER A 606 -28.37 14.66 4.14
C SER A 606 -27.10 14.45 3.32
N GLU A 607 -25.92 14.55 3.94
CA GLU A 607 -24.61 14.46 3.30
C GLU A 607 -23.71 13.48 4.07
N LEU A 608 -23.18 12.49 3.35
CA LEU A 608 -22.17 11.57 3.84
C LEU A 608 -20.82 11.93 3.25
N PRO A 609 -19.85 12.42 4.05
CA PRO A 609 -18.52 12.70 3.55
C PRO A 609 -17.79 11.40 3.20
N VAL A 610 -17.23 11.35 1.99
CA VAL A 610 -16.41 10.24 1.47
C VAL A 610 -14.94 10.63 1.51
N SER A 611 -14.61 11.87 1.12
CA SER A 611 -13.26 12.40 1.23
C SER A 611 -13.30 13.90 1.49
N VAL A 612 -12.36 14.38 2.32
CA VAL A 612 -12.12 15.83 2.51
C VAL A 612 -11.26 16.39 1.36
N ALA A 613 -10.91 15.55 0.39
CA ALA A 613 -9.90 15.83 -0.63
C ALA A 613 -10.24 17.02 -1.54
N SER A 614 -9.22 17.88 -1.74
CA SER A 614 -9.28 18.94 -2.74
C SER A 614 -9.43 18.36 -4.16
N ASN A 615 -10.10 19.08 -5.06
CA ASN A 615 -10.33 18.66 -6.45
C ASN A 615 -9.03 18.28 -7.17
N LEU A 616 -7.90 18.83 -6.72
CA LEU A 616 -6.58 18.54 -7.24
C LEU A 616 -6.18 17.08 -6.96
N PHE A 617 -6.36 16.60 -5.73
CA PHE A 617 -5.99 15.24 -5.34
C PHE A 617 -6.78 14.18 -6.13
N ASN A 618 -8.10 14.36 -6.19
CA ASN A 618 -8.99 13.46 -6.93
C ASN A 618 -8.65 13.44 -8.43
N ARG A 619 -8.35 14.60 -9.03
CA ARG A 619 -7.91 14.68 -10.43
C ARG A 619 -6.56 14.01 -10.66
N SER A 620 -5.60 14.18 -9.76
CA SER A 620 -4.29 13.52 -9.87
C SER A 620 -4.40 12.00 -9.78
N ALA A 621 -5.19 11.48 -8.83
CA ALA A 621 -5.46 10.06 -8.70
C ALA A 621 -6.21 9.50 -9.93
N GLU A 622 -7.20 10.22 -10.45
CA GLU A 622 -7.96 9.82 -11.63
C GLU A 622 -7.10 9.82 -12.90
N LEU A 623 -6.28 10.86 -13.12
CA LEU A 623 -5.34 10.92 -14.24
C LEU A 623 -4.33 9.79 -14.19
N LEU A 624 -3.79 9.50 -13.01
CA LEU A 624 -2.87 8.38 -12.81
C LEU A 624 -3.56 7.05 -13.15
N GLY A 625 -4.78 6.83 -12.66
CA GLY A 625 -5.58 5.65 -12.99
C GLY A 625 -5.86 5.50 -14.49
N ARG A 626 -6.17 6.59 -15.19
CA ARG A 626 -6.39 6.56 -16.65
C ARG A 626 -5.12 6.26 -17.45
N LEU A 627 -3.99 6.87 -17.07
CA LEU A 627 -2.69 6.60 -17.70
C LEU A 627 -2.29 5.14 -17.56
N LEU A 628 -2.56 4.53 -16.41
CA LEU A 628 -2.28 3.12 -16.17
C LEU A 628 -3.11 2.19 -17.04
N LYS A 629 -4.40 2.47 -17.21
CA LYS A 629 -5.25 1.68 -18.12
C LYS A 629 -4.76 1.71 -19.56
N LEU A 630 -4.19 2.84 -19.99
CA LEU A 630 -3.56 2.95 -21.31
C LEU A 630 -2.27 2.13 -21.39
N VAL A 631 -1.43 2.15 -20.35
CA VAL A 631 -0.18 1.38 -20.29
C VAL A 631 -0.42 -0.12 -20.15
N HIS A 632 -1.45 -0.56 -19.43
CA HIS A 632 -1.79 -1.98 -19.28
C HIS A 632 -2.44 -2.56 -20.53
N LYS A 633 -3.12 -1.73 -21.32
CA LYS A 633 -3.76 -2.13 -22.58
C LYS A 633 -2.80 -2.11 -23.78
N ALA A 634 -1.69 -1.36 -23.68
CA ALA A 634 -0.61 -1.29 -24.65
C ALA A 634 0.45 -2.37 -24.37
#